data_AF-A0A660Q4I0-F1
#
_entry.id   AF-A0A660Q4I0-F1
#
_cell.length_a   1.000
_cell.length_b   1.000
_cell.length_c   1.000
_cell.angle_alpha   90.00
_cell.angle_beta   90.00
_cell.angle_gamma   90.00
#
_symmetry.space_group_name_H-M   'P 1'
#
loop_
_entity.id
_entity.type
_entity.pdbx_description
1 polymer ?
#
loop_
_entity_poly.entity_id
_entity_poly.type
_entity_poly.pdbx_seq_one_letter_code
_entity_poly.pdbx_strand_id
1 'polypeptide(L)'
;MKFSKDIIRSNPEYEADLVRDFLSAQVKGVPKRDGIIVGVSGGVDSAVVASLAVRAVGKENVLGLILPEKESNPISAEYAMKVINSLGIEHIKVELTESVASFDAYKNRDKVIKEIFPDYTPEYKFNIYLPQNLLDVDRYNFYTLRVDDGKGNIREKRLTKKQLLAITAAANVKIRSRMIALYYWGEQENYLVAGTTNKTEFILGDYCKFGDGGTDVECVSHLYKTNIYELAEYLEVPKEIRERTPSPDTFSLPVSDTDFYFCLPFNILDPLLYAWQYNISAAETASALDLGEDQVKRAFRDFQSKHASTEHIRVLPASIERDWTQFVNKKPF
;
A
#
# COMPACT_ATOMS: atom_id res chain seq x y z
N MET A 1 2.26 -26.56 16.08
CA MET A 1 1.43 -25.55 16.77
C MET A 1 0.03 -25.65 16.18
N LYS A 2 -1.04 -25.65 16.98
CA LYS A 2 -2.43 -25.67 16.45
C LYS A 2 -2.74 -24.28 15.89
N PHE A 3 -3.36 -24.19 14.71
CA PHE A 3 -3.75 -22.89 14.14
C PHE A 3 -4.73 -22.16 15.08
N SER A 4 -4.56 -20.84 15.24
CA SER A 4 -5.40 -20.00 16.10
C SER A 4 -5.44 -18.56 15.58
N LYS A 5 -6.40 -17.76 16.06
CA LYS A 5 -6.53 -16.34 15.71
C LYS A 5 -5.29 -15.50 16.04
N ASP A 6 -4.48 -15.94 17.00
CA ASP A 6 -3.30 -15.20 17.49
C ASP A 6 -2.00 -15.70 16.84
N ILE A 7 -2.08 -16.57 15.82
CA ILE A 7 -0.90 -17.19 15.18
C ILE A 7 0.08 -16.18 14.58
N ILE A 8 -0.41 -15.01 14.19
CA ILE A 8 0.37 -13.94 13.57
C ILE A 8 0.90 -12.92 14.57
N ARG A 9 0.51 -12.97 15.84
CA ARG A 9 1.03 -12.03 16.85
C ARG A 9 2.54 -12.16 16.95
N SER A 10 3.24 -11.04 16.94
CA SER A 10 4.68 -11.00 17.09
C SER A 10 5.08 -10.23 18.36
N ASN A 11 6.35 -10.33 18.74
CA ASN A 11 6.91 -9.43 19.74
C ASN A 11 7.35 -8.14 19.00
N PRO A 12 6.68 -6.99 19.21
CA PRO A 12 6.97 -5.78 18.44
C PRO A 12 8.38 -5.22 18.72
N GLU A 13 8.95 -5.45 19.90
CA GLU A 13 10.34 -5.06 20.18
C GLU A 13 11.33 -5.85 19.33
N TYR A 14 11.14 -7.17 19.26
CA TYR A 14 11.96 -8.04 18.43
C TYR A 14 11.86 -7.67 16.95
N GLU A 15 10.64 -7.44 16.44
CA GLU A 15 10.45 -7.03 15.05
C GLU A 15 11.08 -5.66 14.77
N ALA A 16 10.96 -4.70 15.70
CA ALA A 16 11.60 -3.40 15.55
C ALA A 16 13.13 -3.50 15.52
N ASP A 17 13.73 -4.38 16.33
CA ASP A 17 15.18 -4.63 16.31
C ASP A 17 15.63 -5.34 15.03
N LEU A 18 14.86 -6.32 14.55
CA LEU A 18 15.13 -7.00 13.29
C LEU A 18 15.12 -6.02 12.11
N VAL A 19 14.12 -5.14 12.04
CA VAL A 19 14.01 -4.12 10.99
C VAL A 19 15.10 -3.07 11.12
N ARG A 20 15.44 -2.64 12.35
CA ARG A 20 16.56 -1.72 12.62
C ARG A 20 17.85 -2.26 12.03
N ASP A 21 18.17 -3.51 12.32
CA ASP A 21 19.42 -4.15 11.89
C ASP A 21 19.46 -4.34 10.38
N PHE A 22 18.32 -4.73 9.78
CA PHE A 22 18.17 -4.79 8.33
C PHE A 22 18.42 -3.43 7.67
N LEU A 23 17.73 -2.36 8.08
CA LEU A 23 17.89 -1.03 7.50
C LEU A 23 19.32 -0.49 7.67
N SER A 24 19.92 -0.69 8.85
CA SER A 24 21.30 -0.29 9.11
C SER A 24 22.28 -1.00 8.17
N ALA A 25 22.05 -2.30 7.90
CA ALA A 25 22.87 -3.07 6.98
C ALA A 25 22.71 -2.60 5.52
N GLN A 26 21.48 -2.26 5.09
CA GLN A 26 21.23 -1.75 3.73
C GLN A 26 21.95 -0.42 3.50
N VAL A 27 21.89 0.52 4.45
CA VAL A 27 22.56 1.82 4.35
C VAL A 27 24.09 1.68 4.35
N LYS A 28 24.63 0.78 5.17
CA LYS A 28 26.08 0.48 5.24
C LYS A 28 26.59 -0.43 4.12
N GLY A 29 25.72 -0.89 3.22
CA GLY A 29 26.05 -1.77 2.11
C GLY A 29 26.99 -1.13 1.07
N VAL A 30 27.14 -1.79 -0.08
CA VAL A 30 27.94 -1.28 -1.21
C VAL A 30 27.04 -1.17 -2.46
N PRO A 31 26.88 0.03 -3.05
CA PRO A 31 27.43 1.31 -2.58
C PRO A 31 26.81 1.76 -1.25
N LYS A 32 27.61 2.41 -0.41
CA LYS A 32 27.14 2.99 0.86
C LYS A 32 26.18 4.14 0.57
N ARG A 33 25.11 4.23 1.35
CA ARG A 33 24.19 5.38 1.38
C ARG A 33 24.36 6.17 2.66
N ASP A 34 23.93 7.43 2.63
CA ASP A 34 24.12 8.35 3.75
C ASP A 34 22.89 8.43 4.68
N GLY A 35 21.75 7.91 4.25
CA GLY A 35 20.51 7.93 5.04
C GLY A 35 19.34 7.23 4.35
N ILE A 36 18.13 7.52 4.83
CA ILE A 36 16.87 6.95 4.36
C ILE A 36 15.86 8.07 4.09
N ILE A 37 15.18 8.02 2.95
CA ILE A 37 14.05 8.89 2.63
C ILE A 37 12.75 8.08 2.70
N VAL A 38 11.72 8.66 3.33
CA VAL A 38 10.41 8.01 3.54
C VAL A 38 9.28 8.94 3.11
N GLY A 39 8.34 8.43 2.32
CA GLY A 39 7.09 9.14 2.04
C GLY A 39 6.16 9.08 3.25
N VAL A 40 5.93 10.21 3.92
CA VAL A 40 5.08 10.29 5.12
C VAL A 40 3.66 10.71 4.71
N SER A 41 2.74 9.76 4.65
CA SER A 41 1.37 9.98 4.17
C SER A 41 0.37 10.36 5.27
N GLY A 42 0.78 10.28 6.53
CA GLY A 42 -0.13 10.40 7.68
C GLY A 42 -0.98 9.14 7.92
N GLY A 43 -0.63 8.02 7.26
CA GLY A 43 -1.11 6.67 7.56
C GLY A 43 -0.14 5.89 8.44
N VAL A 44 -0.64 4.81 9.05
CA VAL A 44 0.11 4.02 10.06
C VAL A 44 1.38 3.37 9.51
N ASP A 45 1.37 2.85 8.28
CA ASP A 45 2.52 2.12 7.73
C ASP A 45 3.72 3.06 7.54
N SER A 46 3.50 4.21 6.91
CA SER A 46 4.55 5.22 6.74
C SER A 46 5.07 5.77 8.06
N ALA A 47 4.21 5.90 9.08
CA ALA A 47 4.62 6.35 10.40
C ALA A 47 5.53 5.32 11.08
N VAL A 48 5.17 4.03 11.01
CA VAL A 48 5.99 2.92 11.53
C VAL A 48 7.34 2.86 10.81
N VAL A 49 7.35 2.94 9.48
CA VAL A 49 8.60 2.92 8.70
C VAL A 49 9.50 4.12 9.02
N ALA A 50 8.94 5.32 9.14
CA ALA A 50 9.70 6.51 9.54
C ALA A 50 10.32 6.34 10.94
N SER A 51 9.55 5.85 11.91
CA SER A 51 10.05 5.54 13.27
C SER A 51 11.17 4.50 13.27
N LEU A 52 11.04 3.43 12.47
CA LEU A 52 12.05 2.38 12.34
C LEU A 52 13.31 2.89 11.64
N ALA A 53 13.17 3.75 10.62
CA ALA A 53 14.30 4.41 9.97
C ALA A 53 15.09 5.27 10.96
N VAL A 54 14.40 6.06 11.80
CA VAL A 54 15.05 6.86 12.86
C VAL A 54 15.78 5.97 13.85
N ARG A 55 15.17 4.85 14.27
CA ARG A 55 15.83 3.84 15.14
C ARG A 55 17.08 3.24 14.48
N ALA A 56 17.09 3.09 13.16
CA ALA A 56 18.17 2.43 12.41
C ALA A 56 19.38 3.33 12.11
N VAL A 57 19.15 4.59 11.73
CA VAL A 57 20.21 5.49 11.24
C VAL A 57 20.29 6.84 11.97
N GLY A 58 19.40 7.08 12.93
CA GLY A 58 19.28 8.35 13.64
C GLY A 58 18.51 9.39 12.83
N LYS A 59 17.81 10.28 13.53
CA LYS A 59 16.90 11.28 12.94
C LYS A 59 17.58 12.24 11.93
N GLU A 60 18.87 12.54 12.13
CA GLU A 60 19.64 13.43 11.25
C GLU A 60 19.91 12.80 9.87
N ASN A 61 19.72 11.48 9.74
CA ASN A 61 19.92 10.75 8.48
C ASN A 61 18.59 10.21 7.93
N VAL A 62 17.47 10.80 8.33
CA VAL A 62 16.13 10.46 7.84
C VAL A 62 15.45 11.71 7.29
N LEU A 63 15.02 11.64 6.04
CA LEU A 63 14.27 12.70 5.38
C LEU A 63 12.82 12.27 5.13
N GLY A 64 11.86 13.00 5.69
CA GLY A 64 10.44 12.78 5.46
C GLY A 64 9.91 13.58 4.27
N LEU A 65 9.20 12.94 3.34
CA LEU A 65 8.54 13.62 2.23
C LEU A 65 7.02 13.63 2.39
N ILE A 66 6.42 14.83 2.37
CA ILE A 66 4.96 14.99 2.34
C ILE A 66 4.56 15.33 0.91
N LEU A 67 3.76 14.47 0.30
CA LEU A 67 3.54 14.45 -1.15
C LEU A 67 2.05 14.58 -1.51
N PRO A 68 1.41 15.72 -1.19
CA PRO A 68 0.00 15.94 -1.50
C PRO A 68 -0.20 16.30 -2.98
N GLU A 69 -1.45 16.19 -3.40
CA GLU A 69 -1.99 16.88 -4.57
C GLU A 69 -3.41 17.40 -4.27
N LYS A 70 -4.03 18.12 -5.22
CA LYS A 70 -5.30 18.83 -5.06
C LYS A 70 -6.49 17.99 -4.54
N GLU A 71 -6.51 16.68 -4.77
CA GLU A 71 -7.55 15.74 -4.31
C GLU A 71 -7.14 14.93 -3.07
N SER A 72 -5.94 15.17 -2.53
CA SER A 72 -5.45 14.49 -1.33
C SER A 72 -6.19 15.01 -0.11
N ASN A 73 -6.49 14.12 0.84
CA ASN A 73 -7.19 14.52 2.04
C ASN A 73 -6.32 15.49 2.87
N PRO A 74 -6.78 16.72 3.18
CA PRO A 74 -5.98 17.68 3.95
C PRO A 74 -5.49 17.14 5.30
N ILE A 75 -6.28 16.27 5.94
CA ILE A 75 -5.91 15.66 7.23
C ILE A 75 -4.67 14.76 7.12
N SER A 76 -4.41 14.18 5.94
CA SER A 76 -3.22 13.36 5.69
C SER A 76 -1.93 14.17 5.90
N ALA A 77 -1.89 15.41 5.39
CA ALA A 77 -0.74 16.28 5.54
C ALA A 77 -0.56 16.75 7.00
N GLU A 78 -1.65 17.04 7.70
CA GLU A 78 -1.61 17.38 9.13
C GLU A 78 -1.04 16.23 9.97
N TYR A 79 -1.48 15.00 9.69
CA TYR A 79 -1.01 13.82 10.41
C TYR A 79 0.43 13.46 10.05
N ALA A 80 0.83 13.64 8.78
CA ALA A 80 2.22 13.49 8.38
C ALA A 80 3.13 14.46 9.17
N MET A 81 2.73 15.72 9.31
CA MET A 81 3.45 16.69 10.14
C MET A 81 3.52 16.28 11.61
N LYS A 82 2.47 15.66 12.17
CA LYS A 82 2.52 15.13 13.54
C LYS A 82 3.60 14.05 13.70
N VAL A 83 3.72 13.12 12.74
CA VAL A 83 4.79 12.09 12.73
C VAL A 83 6.16 12.74 12.65
N ILE A 84 6.34 13.65 11.69
CA ILE A 84 7.61 14.36 11.48
C ILE A 84 8.05 15.08 12.76
N ASN A 85 7.13 15.81 13.40
CA ASN A 85 7.40 16.54 14.62
C ASN A 85 7.70 15.61 15.81
N SER A 86 6.98 14.49 15.96
CA SER A 86 7.25 13.53 17.04
C SER A 86 8.61 12.84 16.89
N LEU A 87 9.06 12.62 15.65
CA LEU A 87 10.36 12.01 15.36
C LEU A 87 11.52 13.02 15.33
N GLY A 88 11.21 14.31 15.14
CA GLY A 88 12.20 15.37 15.02
C GLY A 88 13.10 15.21 13.79
N ILE A 89 12.56 14.69 12.68
CA ILE A 89 13.26 14.53 11.40
C ILE A 89 13.06 15.75 10.50
N GLU A 90 13.99 15.99 9.58
CA GLU A 90 13.79 16.97 8.52
C GLU A 90 12.72 16.50 7.53
N HIS A 91 12.10 17.46 6.84
CA HIS A 91 11.09 17.15 5.84
C HIS A 91 11.05 18.12 4.68
N ILE A 92 10.56 17.61 3.54
CA ILE A 92 10.25 18.41 2.36
C ILE A 92 8.80 18.13 1.96
N LYS A 93 8.06 19.20 1.67
CA LYS A 93 6.73 19.11 1.07
C LYS A 93 6.83 19.38 -0.43
N VAL A 94 6.35 18.43 -1.25
CA VAL A 94 6.33 18.57 -2.71
C VAL A 94 4.89 18.50 -3.21
N GLU A 95 4.43 19.59 -3.83
CA GLU A 95 3.10 19.65 -4.44
C GLU A 95 3.10 18.92 -5.79
N LEU A 96 2.29 17.86 -5.91
CA LEU A 96 2.30 16.96 -7.07
C LEU A 96 1.19 17.24 -8.09
N THR A 97 0.29 18.20 -7.85
CA THR A 97 -0.87 18.45 -8.72
C THR A 97 -0.51 18.57 -10.20
N GLU A 98 0.51 19.36 -10.53
CA GLU A 98 0.94 19.57 -11.92
C GLU A 98 1.58 18.32 -12.53
N SER A 99 2.37 17.58 -11.74
CA SER A 99 2.96 16.31 -12.17
C SER A 99 1.87 15.29 -12.53
N VAL A 100 0.80 15.22 -11.75
CA VAL A 100 -0.35 14.34 -12.03
C VAL A 100 -1.16 14.86 -13.22
N ALA A 101 -1.36 16.17 -13.32
CA ALA A 101 -2.10 16.79 -14.42
C ALA A 101 -1.41 16.62 -15.78
N SER A 102 -0.07 16.49 -15.82
CA SER A 102 0.73 16.42 -17.05
C SER A 102 0.33 15.32 -18.03
N PHE A 103 -0.30 14.23 -17.55
CA PHE A 103 -0.80 13.12 -18.36
C PHE A 103 -2.29 13.26 -18.74
N ASP A 104 -2.89 14.44 -18.54
CA ASP A 104 -4.34 14.63 -18.61
C ASP A 104 -5.09 13.65 -17.67
N ALA A 105 -4.46 13.20 -16.58
CA ALA A 105 -4.98 12.10 -15.74
C ALA A 105 -6.37 12.43 -15.16
N TYR A 106 -6.53 13.63 -14.59
CA TYR A 106 -7.82 14.14 -14.09
C TYR A 106 -8.87 14.19 -15.20
N LYS A 107 -8.53 14.84 -16.33
CA LYS A 107 -9.43 15.04 -17.47
C LYS A 107 -9.92 13.72 -18.08
N ASN A 108 -9.01 12.76 -18.26
CA ASN A 108 -9.34 11.45 -18.83
C ASN A 108 -10.23 10.62 -17.89
N ARG A 109 -9.94 10.64 -16.59
CA ARG A 109 -10.79 10.03 -15.56
C ARG A 109 -12.17 10.69 -15.50
N ASP A 110 -12.23 12.01 -15.43
CA ASP A 110 -13.47 12.77 -15.33
C ASP A 110 -14.37 12.56 -16.55
N LYS A 111 -13.77 12.40 -17.75
CA LYS A 111 -14.52 12.00 -18.95
C LYS A 111 -15.22 10.66 -18.76
N VAL A 112 -14.52 9.66 -18.20
CA VAL A 112 -15.09 8.33 -17.92
C VAL A 112 -16.22 8.42 -16.88
N ILE A 113 -16.04 9.22 -15.83
CA ILE A 113 -17.07 9.43 -14.83
C ILE A 113 -18.30 10.12 -15.46
N LYS A 114 -18.08 11.13 -16.32
CA LYS A 114 -19.14 11.84 -17.02
C LYS A 114 -19.90 10.96 -18.02
N GLU A 115 -19.25 9.99 -18.64
CA GLU A 115 -19.95 8.97 -19.45
C GLU A 115 -20.90 8.10 -18.61
N ILE A 116 -20.60 7.91 -17.32
CA ILE A 116 -21.42 7.12 -16.38
C ILE A 116 -22.55 7.98 -15.78
N PHE A 117 -22.21 9.21 -15.40
CA PHE A 117 -23.06 10.24 -14.80
C PHE A 117 -22.96 11.54 -15.62
N PRO A 118 -23.85 11.77 -16.61
CA PRO A 118 -23.73 12.90 -17.57
C PRO A 118 -23.67 14.30 -16.95
N ASP A 119 -24.22 14.46 -15.75
CA ASP A 119 -24.24 15.69 -14.95
C ASP A 119 -23.02 15.87 -14.03
N TYR A 120 -22.07 14.92 -14.05
CA TYR A 120 -20.83 15.04 -13.27
C TYR A 120 -20.03 16.28 -13.65
N THR A 121 -19.55 16.97 -12.61
CA THR A 121 -18.63 18.10 -12.70
C THR A 121 -17.42 17.88 -11.79
N PRO A 122 -16.26 18.53 -12.03
CA PRO A 122 -15.06 18.33 -11.21
C PRO A 122 -15.21 18.67 -9.72
N GLU A 123 -16.27 19.39 -9.33
CA GLU A 123 -16.61 19.70 -7.94
C GLU A 123 -17.19 18.48 -7.20
N TYR A 124 -17.66 17.47 -7.92
CA TYR A 124 -18.16 16.23 -7.34
C TYR A 124 -17.00 15.45 -6.75
N LYS A 125 -17.25 14.82 -5.60
CA LYS A 125 -16.31 13.86 -5.02
C LYS A 125 -16.65 12.47 -5.49
N PHE A 126 -15.66 11.61 -5.64
CA PHE A 126 -15.90 10.23 -6.04
C PHE A 126 -14.91 9.27 -5.37
N ASN A 127 -15.30 8.01 -5.26
CA ASN A 127 -14.41 6.89 -4.98
C ASN A 127 -14.89 5.64 -5.73
N ILE A 128 -14.11 4.58 -5.65
CA ILE A 128 -14.54 3.25 -6.08
C ILE A 128 -14.39 2.29 -4.90
N TYR A 129 -15.28 1.31 -4.81
CA TYR A 129 -15.29 0.36 -3.70
C TYR A 129 -15.81 -1.01 -4.16
N LEU A 130 -15.54 -2.05 -3.37
CA LEU A 130 -16.02 -3.41 -3.57
C LEU A 130 -17.18 -3.72 -2.61
N PRO A 131 -18.05 -4.71 -2.91
CA PRO A 131 -19.09 -5.11 -1.97
C PRO A 131 -18.46 -5.71 -0.69
N GLN A 132 -19.04 -5.42 0.49
CA GLN A 132 -18.41 -5.70 1.80
C GLN A 132 -18.82 -7.03 2.46
N ASN A 133 -19.76 -7.77 1.88
CA ASN A 133 -20.35 -8.99 2.47
C ASN A 133 -19.58 -10.27 2.10
N LEU A 134 -18.23 -10.23 2.07
CA LEU A 134 -17.40 -11.31 1.47
C LEU A 134 -17.66 -12.68 2.08
N LEU A 135 -17.86 -12.70 3.40
CA LEU A 135 -18.11 -13.92 4.13
C LEU A 135 -19.55 -14.41 3.99
N ASP A 136 -20.50 -13.59 3.56
CA ASP A 136 -21.93 -13.91 3.65
C ASP A 136 -22.51 -14.46 2.34
N VAL A 137 -22.05 -13.94 1.19
CA VAL A 137 -22.66 -14.22 -0.12
C VAL A 137 -21.61 -14.61 -1.14
N ASP A 138 -21.84 -15.72 -1.86
CA ASP A 138 -21.04 -16.09 -3.02
C ASP A 138 -21.31 -15.12 -4.18
N ARG A 139 -20.28 -14.36 -4.58
CA ARG A 139 -20.41 -13.28 -5.57
C ARG A 139 -19.15 -13.11 -6.39
N TYR A 140 -19.31 -12.40 -7.51
CA TYR A 140 -18.19 -11.83 -8.24
C TYR A 140 -17.83 -10.45 -7.69
N ASN A 141 -16.53 -10.17 -7.55
CA ASN A 141 -16.05 -8.83 -7.24
C ASN A 141 -16.19 -7.93 -8.48
N PHE A 142 -16.93 -6.85 -8.32
CA PHE A 142 -16.97 -5.77 -9.29
C PHE A 142 -16.88 -4.46 -8.54
N TYR A 143 -16.04 -3.55 -9.05
CA TYR A 143 -15.92 -2.22 -8.49
C TYR A 143 -17.17 -1.40 -8.82
N THR A 144 -17.64 -0.66 -7.82
CA THR A 144 -18.73 0.31 -7.93
C THR A 144 -18.13 1.69 -7.80
N LEU A 145 -18.45 2.57 -8.75
CA LEU A 145 -18.16 4.00 -8.66
C LEU A 145 -19.25 4.66 -7.82
N ARG A 146 -18.84 5.41 -6.80
CA ARG A 146 -19.69 6.28 -5.99
C ARG A 146 -19.33 7.72 -6.28
N VAL A 147 -20.34 8.57 -6.51
CA VAL A 147 -20.19 10.01 -6.67
C VAL A 147 -21.06 10.75 -5.65
N ASP A 148 -20.55 11.85 -5.12
CA ASP A 148 -21.21 12.78 -4.21
C ASP A 148 -21.19 14.18 -4.84
N ASP A 149 -22.37 14.80 -4.97
CA ASP A 149 -22.55 16.13 -5.57
C ASP A 149 -22.21 17.29 -4.62
N GLY A 150 -21.74 16.99 -3.40
CA GLY A 150 -21.45 17.98 -2.37
C GLY A 150 -22.69 18.51 -1.64
N LYS A 151 -23.88 18.02 -1.99
CA LYS A 151 -25.16 18.32 -1.32
C LYS A 151 -25.68 17.11 -0.54
N GLY A 152 -24.87 16.05 -0.43
CA GLY A 152 -25.24 14.79 0.21
C GLY A 152 -26.01 13.84 -0.69
N ASN A 153 -26.17 14.13 -1.99
CA ASN A 153 -26.80 13.19 -2.90
C ASN A 153 -25.75 12.23 -3.45
N ILE A 154 -25.72 11.03 -2.87
CA ILE A 154 -24.81 9.96 -3.28
C ILE A 154 -25.46 9.11 -4.37
N ARG A 155 -24.74 8.88 -5.47
CA ARG A 155 -25.14 7.97 -6.56
C ARG A 155 -24.06 6.95 -6.83
N GLU A 156 -24.48 5.75 -7.21
CA GLU A 156 -23.58 4.63 -7.40
C GLU A 156 -23.86 3.88 -8.69
N LYS A 157 -22.81 3.41 -9.36
CA LYS A 157 -22.93 2.59 -10.56
C LYS A 157 -21.77 1.62 -10.70
N ARG A 158 -22.08 0.38 -11.02
CA ARG A 158 -21.08 -0.66 -11.31
C ARG A 158 -20.21 -0.24 -12.49
N LEU A 159 -18.90 -0.42 -12.35
CA LEU A 159 -17.92 -0.18 -13.41
C LEU A 159 -17.76 -1.40 -14.32
N THR A 160 -17.59 -1.12 -15.61
CA THR A 160 -17.01 -2.09 -16.56
C THR A 160 -15.50 -2.18 -16.35
N LYS A 161 -14.87 -3.25 -16.86
CA LYS A 161 -13.40 -3.40 -16.82
C LYS A 161 -12.67 -2.21 -17.44
N LYS A 162 -13.13 -1.71 -18.59
CA LYS A 162 -12.51 -0.56 -19.28
C LYS A 162 -12.58 0.71 -18.43
N GLN A 163 -13.72 0.97 -17.80
CA GLN A 163 -13.90 2.16 -16.95
C GLN A 163 -13.05 2.07 -15.68
N LEU A 164 -13.03 0.90 -15.03
CA LEU A 164 -12.16 0.64 -13.88
C LEU A 164 -10.69 0.89 -14.23
N LEU A 165 -10.18 0.29 -15.32
CA LEU A 165 -8.79 0.46 -15.73
C LEU A 165 -8.42 1.93 -16.00
N ALA A 166 -9.34 2.71 -16.58
CA ALA A 166 -9.10 4.14 -16.82
C ALA A 166 -9.03 4.95 -15.52
N ILE A 167 -9.94 4.70 -14.57
CA ILE A 167 -9.93 5.37 -13.26
C ILE A 167 -8.68 4.97 -12.46
N THR A 168 -8.36 3.68 -12.40
CA THR A 168 -7.15 3.18 -11.72
C THR A 168 -5.87 3.68 -12.38
N ALA A 169 -5.84 3.84 -13.72
CA ALA A 169 -4.68 4.42 -14.40
C ALA A 169 -4.40 5.86 -13.93
N ALA A 170 -5.43 6.68 -13.76
CA ALA A 170 -5.27 8.04 -13.23
C ALA A 170 -4.79 8.04 -11.77
N ALA A 171 -5.34 7.15 -10.92
CA ALA A 171 -4.86 6.98 -9.55
C ALA A 171 -3.38 6.54 -9.51
N ASN A 172 -2.98 5.64 -10.40
CA ASN A 172 -1.59 5.17 -10.50
C ASN A 172 -0.62 6.27 -10.95
N VAL A 173 -1.03 7.24 -11.77
CA VAL A 173 -0.18 8.42 -12.09
C VAL A 173 0.15 9.16 -10.80
N LYS A 174 -0.85 9.44 -9.94
CA LYS A 174 -0.64 10.06 -8.62
C LYS A 174 0.34 9.28 -7.75
N ILE A 175 0.18 7.97 -7.63
CA ILE A 175 1.08 7.13 -6.83
C ILE A 175 2.51 7.13 -7.40
N ARG A 176 2.66 7.06 -8.73
CA ARG A 176 3.97 7.09 -9.40
C ARG A 176 4.65 8.45 -9.31
N SER A 177 3.91 9.55 -9.31
CA SER A 177 4.47 10.88 -9.08
C SER A 177 5.12 10.99 -7.69
N ARG A 178 4.59 10.30 -6.68
CA ARG A 178 5.21 10.23 -5.35
C ARG A 178 6.56 9.51 -5.38
N MET A 179 6.62 8.37 -6.08
CA MET A 179 7.87 7.62 -6.29
C MET A 179 8.92 8.49 -6.99
N ILE A 180 8.54 9.20 -8.05
CA ILE A 180 9.45 10.11 -8.77
C ILE A 180 10.03 11.17 -7.82
N ALA A 181 9.19 11.77 -6.97
CA ALA A 181 9.65 12.75 -5.99
C ALA A 181 10.57 12.14 -4.93
N LEU A 182 10.25 10.93 -4.43
CA LEU A 182 11.10 10.21 -3.46
C LEU A 182 12.49 9.94 -4.03
N TYR A 183 12.58 9.41 -5.25
CA TYR A 183 13.87 9.16 -5.88
C TYR A 183 14.61 10.46 -6.22
N TYR A 184 13.93 11.48 -6.73
CA TYR A 184 14.57 12.77 -7.02
C TYR A 184 15.31 13.33 -5.80
N TRP A 185 14.63 13.40 -4.64
CA TRP A 185 15.25 13.91 -3.42
C TRP A 185 16.23 12.90 -2.79
N GLY A 186 15.92 11.61 -2.82
CA GLY A 186 16.80 10.56 -2.30
C GLY A 186 18.15 10.54 -3.04
N GLU A 187 18.15 10.74 -4.35
CA GLU A 187 19.38 10.81 -5.15
C GLU A 187 20.23 12.04 -4.84
N GLN A 188 19.61 13.20 -4.59
CA GLN A 188 20.35 14.42 -4.20
C GLN A 188 21.07 14.24 -2.86
N GLU A 189 20.45 13.54 -1.91
CA GLU A 189 21.00 13.30 -0.57
C GLU A 189 21.83 12.01 -0.46
N ASN A 190 21.92 11.21 -1.54
CA ASN A 190 22.49 9.86 -1.52
C ASN A 190 21.82 8.91 -0.49
N TYR A 191 20.50 8.98 -0.36
CA TYR A 191 19.67 8.20 0.57
C TYR A 191 18.96 7.03 -0.12
N LEU A 192 18.62 5.98 0.65
CA LEU A 192 17.75 4.88 0.19
C LEU A 192 16.28 5.28 0.28
N VAL A 193 15.49 4.95 -0.74
CA VAL A 193 14.02 5.07 -0.70
C VAL A 193 13.44 3.87 0.05
N ALA A 194 12.86 4.11 1.23
CA ALA A 194 12.18 3.07 1.99
C ALA A 194 10.69 2.98 1.63
N GLY A 195 10.26 1.77 1.29
CA GLY A 195 8.89 1.40 1.06
C GLY A 195 8.11 1.11 2.34
N THR A 196 6.79 1.23 2.22
CA THR A 196 5.85 1.08 3.33
C THR A 196 4.84 -0.03 3.08
N THR A 197 5.09 -0.90 2.10
CA THR A 197 4.16 -1.96 1.73
C THR A 197 4.24 -3.07 2.77
N ASN A 198 3.14 -3.36 3.47
CA ASN A 198 3.10 -4.48 4.42
C ASN A 198 2.80 -5.81 3.71
N LYS A 199 2.95 -6.94 4.43
CA LYS A 199 2.76 -8.29 3.89
C LYS A 199 1.35 -8.52 3.34
N THR A 200 0.34 -7.94 3.97
CA THR A 200 -1.06 -8.08 3.56
C THR A 200 -1.28 -7.45 2.18
N GLU A 201 -0.82 -6.21 2.00
CA GLU A 201 -0.82 -5.49 0.73
C GLU A 201 0.03 -6.21 -0.32
N PHE A 202 1.24 -6.66 0.06
CA PHE A 202 2.16 -7.34 -0.85
C PHE A 202 1.55 -8.63 -1.43
N ILE A 203 1.07 -9.53 -0.56
CA ILE A 203 0.54 -10.84 -0.99
C ILE A 203 -0.71 -10.68 -1.85
N LEU A 204 -1.62 -9.78 -1.47
CA LEU A 204 -2.88 -9.59 -2.18
C LEU A 204 -2.73 -8.68 -3.40
N GLY A 205 -1.66 -7.87 -3.46
CA GLY A 205 -1.35 -6.97 -4.56
C GLY A 205 -2.12 -5.66 -4.51
N ASP A 206 -2.23 -5.07 -3.32
CA ASP A 206 -2.80 -3.73 -3.11
C ASP A 206 -1.69 -2.67 -2.99
N TYR A 207 -0.92 -2.53 -4.07
CA TYR A 207 0.11 -1.51 -4.22
C TYR A 207 0.38 -1.26 -5.71
N CYS A 208 0.99 -0.12 -6.05
CA CYS A 208 1.32 0.24 -7.41
C CYS A 208 2.77 -0.15 -7.75
N LYS A 209 2.95 -1.05 -8.73
CA LYS A 209 4.28 -1.34 -9.29
C LYS A 209 4.92 -0.05 -9.85
N PHE A 210 6.14 0.23 -9.42
CA PHE A 210 6.88 1.47 -9.71
C PHE A 210 6.16 2.73 -9.21
N GLY A 211 5.27 2.59 -8.23
CA GLY A 211 4.71 3.67 -7.43
C GLY A 211 5.21 3.54 -6.01
N ASP A 212 4.31 3.35 -5.05
CA ASP A 212 4.61 3.01 -3.66
C ASP A 212 5.41 1.70 -3.51
N GLY A 213 5.28 0.76 -4.44
CA GLY A 213 6.17 -0.42 -4.52
C GLY A 213 7.44 -0.22 -5.36
N GLY A 214 7.75 1.01 -5.77
CA GLY A 214 9.01 1.37 -6.43
C GLY A 214 9.97 1.96 -5.41
N THR A 215 10.72 1.10 -4.73
CA THR A 215 11.54 1.44 -3.56
C THR A 215 12.86 0.67 -3.60
N ASP A 216 13.86 1.12 -2.84
CA ASP A 216 15.13 0.39 -2.72
C ASP A 216 15.03 -0.72 -1.66
N VAL A 217 14.23 -0.48 -0.61
CA VAL A 217 14.05 -1.41 0.52
C VAL A 217 12.60 -1.47 0.98
N GLU A 218 12.07 -2.68 1.17
CA GLU A 218 10.73 -2.92 1.73
C GLU A 218 10.85 -3.58 3.10
N CYS A 219 11.05 -2.76 4.14
CA CYS A 219 11.49 -3.23 5.45
C CYS A 219 10.40 -3.84 6.34
N VAL A 220 9.13 -3.73 5.94
CA VAL A 220 7.97 -4.27 6.67
C VAL A 220 7.10 -5.21 5.82
N SER A 221 7.56 -5.58 4.62
CA SER A 221 6.84 -6.48 3.71
C SER A 221 6.69 -7.92 4.22
N HIS A 222 7.40 -8.28 5.29
CA HIS A 222 7.26 -9.56 5.99
C HIS A 222 6.21 -9.54 7.12
N LEU A 223 5.65 -8.37 7.46
CA LEU A 223 4.71 -8.17 8.56
C LEU A 223 3.29 -7.94 8.07
N TYR A 224 2.31 -8.62 8.66
CA TYR A 224 0.90 -8.40 8.34
C TYR A 224 0.42 -7.03 8.86
N LYS A 225 -0.70 -6.52 8.34
CA LYS A 225 -1.24 -5.21 8.77
C LYS A 225 -1.45 -5.13 10.28
N THR A 226 -1.94 -6.19 10.90
CA THR A 226 -2.09 -6.31 12.35
C THR A 226 -0.76 -6.17 13.10
N ASN A 227 0.35 -6.69 12.57
CA ASN A 227 1.68 -6.48 13.16
C ASN A 227 2.16 -5.03 12.99
N ILE A 228 1.78 -4.34 11.91
CA ILE A 228 2.06 -2.91 11.75
C ILE A 228 1.39 -2.11 12.88
N TYR A 229 0.16 -2.46 13.26
CA TYR A 229 -0.52 -1.82 14.39
C TYR A 229 0.16 -2.12 15.74
N GLU A 230 0.61 -3.37 15.97
CA GLU A 230 1.39 -3.74 17.15
C GLU A 230 2.70 -2.92 17.24
N LEU A 231 3.40 -2.77 16.11
CA LEU A 231 4.60 -1.92 16.03
C LEU A 231 4.28 -0.44 16.23
N ALA A 232 3.18 0.07 15.67
CA ALA A 232 2.78 1.45 15.84
C ALA A 232 2.52 1.80 17.30
N GLU A 233 1.92 0.89 18.06
CA GLU A 233 1.76 1.05 19.50
C GLU A 233 3.09 1.01 20.25
N TYR A 234 3.95 0.03 19.97
CA TYR A 234 5.28 -0.09 20.61
C TYR A 234 6.19 1.11 20.31
N LEU A 235 6.16 1.65 19.09
CA LEU A 235 6.93 2.81 18.66
C LEU A 235 6.28 4.15 19.05
N GLU A 236 5.21 4.10 19.84
CA GLU A 236 4.49 5.28 20.34
C GLU A 236 4.01 6.23 19.22
N VAL A 237 3.62 5.67 18.07
CA VAL A 237 3.02 6.44 16.97
C VAL A 237 1.79 7.18 17.51
N PRO A 238 1.59 8.48 17.16
CA PRO A 238 0.46 9.27 17.67
C PRO A 238 -0.88 8.54 17.58
N LYS A 239 -1.66 8.60 18.66
CA LYS A 239 -2.89 7.82 18.82
C LYS A 239 -3.89 8.06 17.68
N GLU A 240 -4.03 9.30 17.24
CA GLU A 240 -4.96 9.68 16.17
C GLU A 240 -4.58 9.05 14.81
N ILE A 241 -3.31 8.70 14.61
CA ILE A 241 -2.83 8.01 13.40
C ILE A 241 -3.12 6.51 13.51
N ARG A 242 -2.95 5.93 14.70
CA ARG A 242 -3.27 4.51 14.97
C ARG A 242 -4.78 4.24 14.89
N GLU A 243 -5.60 5.19 15.30
CA GLU A 243 -7.07 5.06 15.28
C GLU A 243 -7.70 5.50 13.94
N ARG A 244 -6.92 6.11 13.05
CA ARG A 244 -7.39 6.49 11.72
C ARG A 244 -7.74 5.26 10.90
N THR A 245 -8.91 5.27 10.28
CA THR A 245 -9.29 4.27 9.28
C THR A 245 -8.28 4.26 8.12
N PRO A 246 -7.62 3.12 7.83
CA PRO A 246 -6.71 3.00 6.69
C PRO A 246 -7.38 3.35 5.38
N SER A 247 -6.67 4.06 4.52
CA SER A 247 -7.20 4.59 3.27
C SER A 247 -6.06 4.79 2.26
N PRO A 248 -6.29 4.53 0.97
CA PRO A 248 -5.24 4.70 -0.04
C PRO A 248 -4.98 6.18 -0.37
N ASP A 249 -5.85 7.10 0.09
CA ASP A 249 -5.81 8.54 -0.18
C ASP A 249 -5.55 8.85 -1.67
N THR A 250 -6.25 8.12 -2.55
CA THR A 250 -6.14 8.17 -4.01
C THR A 250 -7.33 8.83 -4.69
N PHE A 251 -8.48 8.95 -4.01
CA PHE A 251 -9.72 9.49 -4.57
C PHE A 251 -10.22 10.71 -3.75
N SER A 252 -11.01 11.57 -4.38
CA SER A 252 -11.49 12.82 -3.76
C SER A 252 -12.60 12.62 -2.71
N LEU A 253 -13.30 11.47 -2.76
CA LEU A 253 -14.16 10.99 -1.69
C LEU A 253 -13.39 9.95 -0.86
N PRO A 254 -13.31 10.09 0.48
CA PRO A 254 -12.64 9.09 1.31
C PRO A 254 -13.24 7.68 1.13
N VAL A 255 -12.36 6.67 1.13
CA VAL A 255 -12.71 5.24 1.11
C VAL A 255 -11.67 4.50 1.94
N SER A 256 -12.09 3.50 2.71
CA SER A 256 -11.15 2.70 3.49
C SER A 256 -10.47 1.63 2.63
N ASP A 257 -9.30 1.13 3.04
CA ASP A 257 -8.65 0.00 2.35
C ASP A 257 -9.55 -1.25 2.37
N THR A 258 -10.29 -1.44 3.47
CA THR A 258 -11.34 -2.45 3.60
C THR A 258 -12.41 -2.29 2.52
N ASP A 259 -12.95 -1.08 2.35
CA ASP A 259 -14.00 -0.81 1.38
C ASP A 259 -13.49 -0.89 -0.06
N PHE A 260 -12.30 -0.36 -0.29
CA PHE A 260 -11.68 -0.25 -1.61
C PHE A 260 -11.23 -1.61 -2.14
N TYR A 261 -10.56 -2.41 -1.33
CA TYR A 261 -9.82 -3.58 -1.82
C TYR A 261 -10.06 -4.84 -0.99
N PHE A 262 -9.92 -4.78 0.33
CA PHE A 262 -9.77 -5.98 1.15
C PHE A 262 -11.09 -6.70 1.48
N CYS A 263 -12.21 -5.97 1.59
CA CYS A 263 -13.55 -6.47 1.90
C CYS A 263 -13.67 -7.20 3.25
N LEU A 264 -12.65 -7.15 4.11
CA LEU A 264 -12.61 -7.75 5.43
C LEU A 264 -11.81 -6.85 6.39
N PRO A 265 -12.22 -6.74 7.67
CA PRO A 265 -11.38 -6.17 8.72
C PRO A 265 -10.07 -6.94 8.88
N PHE A 266 -8.95 -6.24 9.10
CA PHE A 266 -7.60 -6.83 9.15
C PHE A 266 -7.43 -7.90 10.25
N ASN A 267 -8.11 -7.76 11.39
CA ASN A 267 -8.08 -8.75 12.47
C ASN A 267 -8.72 -10.11 12.09
N ILE A 268 -9.54 -10.15 11.04
CA ILE A 268 -10.10 -11.38 10.46
C ILE A 268 -9.31 -11.76 9.20
N LEU A 269 -8.96 -10.77 8.37
CA LEU A 269 -8.26 -10.96 7.11
C LEU A 269 -6.89 -11.61 7.32
N ASP A 270 -6.04 -11.07 8.19
CA ASP A 270 -4.66 -11.52 8.30
C ASP A 270 -4.54 -12.98 8.78
N PRO A 271 -5.31 -13.45 9.80
CA PRO A 271 -5.34 -14.88 10.15
C PRO A 271 -5.86 -15.78 9.03
N LEU A 272 -6.90 -15.34 8.28
CA LEU A 272 -7.38 -16.08 7.11
C LEU A 272 -6.31 -16.14 6.01
N LEU A 273 -5.60 -15.05 5.78
CA LEU A 273 -4.55 -14.95 4.78
C LEU A 273 -3.37 -15.84 5.12
N TYR A 274 -2.98 -15.90 6.39
CA TYR A 274 -2.02 -16.88 6.90
C TYR A 274 -2.50 -18.31 6.63
N ALA A 275 -3.73 -18.63 7.01
CA ALA A 275 -4.28 -19.97 6.82
C ALA A 275 -4.26 -20.40 5.35
N TRP A 276 -4.66 -19.50 4.45
CA TRP A 276 -4.59 -19.72 3.01
C TRP A 276 -3.15 -19.93 2.51
N GLN A 277 -2.22 -19.06 2.89
CA GLN A 277 -0.82 -19.11 2.44
C GLN A 277 -0.11 -20.40 2.87
N TYR A 278 -0.40 -20.88 4.09
CA TYR A 278 0.23 -22.07 4.66
C TYR A 278 -0.63 -23.34 4.51
N ASN A 279 -1.63 -23.32 3.64
CA ASN A 279 -2.50 -24.46 3.30
C ASN A 279 -3.18 -25.11 4.52
N ILE A 280 -3.57 -24.31 5.51
CA ILE A 280 -4.42 -24.77 6.61
C ILE A 280 -5.81 -25.08 6.06
N SER A 281 -6.38 -26.23 6.44
CA SER A 281 -7.67 -26.66 5.90
C SER A 281 -8.78 -25.66 6.24
N ALA A 282 -9.79 -25.55 5.36
CA ALA A 282 -10.93 -24.68 5.61
C ALA A 282 -11.68 -25.05 6.90
N ALA A 283 -11.78 -26.34 7.21
CA ALA A 283 -12.43 -26.83 8.43
C ALA A 283 -11.65 -26.45 9.71
N GLU A 284 -10.33 -26.62 9.72
CA GLU A 284 -9.49 -26.20 10.85
C GLU A 284 -9.53 -24.68 11.03
N THR A 285 -9.43 -23.93 9.93
CA THR A 285 -9.48 -22.46 9.93
C THR A 285 -10.82 -21.95 10.45
N ALA A 286 -11.93 -22.53 9.98
CA ALA A 286 -13.29 -22.22 10.40
C ALA A 286 -13.45 -22.44 11.90
N SER A 287 -13.01 -23.59 12.41
CA SER A 287 -13.04 -23.90 13.85
C SER A 287 -12.19 -22.95 14.68
N ALA A 288 -11.05 -22.49 14.18
CA ALA A 288 -10.12 -21.64 14.93
C ALA A 288 -10.53 -20.16 14.96
N LEU A 289 -11.26 -19.70 13.94
CA LEU A 289 -11.67 -18.30 13.77
C LEU A 289 -13.16 -18.04 14.09
N ASP A 290 -13.89 -19.07 14.53
CA ASP A 290 -15.35 -19.00 14.78
C ASP A 290 -16.13 -18.56 13.53
N LEU A 291 -15.82 -19.20 12.39
CA LEU A 291 -16.43 -18.95 11.09
C LEU A 291 -17.04 -20.25 10.53
N GLY A 292 -17.98 -20.12 9.59
CA GLY A 292 -18.44 -21.24 8.77
C GLY A 292 -17.39 -21.65 7.73
N GLU A 293 -17.27 -22.94 7.45
CA GLU A 293 -16.33 -23.47 6.45
C GLU A 293 -16.52 -22.83 5.07
N ASP A 294 -17.76 -22.57 4.67
CA ASP A 294 -18.06 -21.89 3.40
C ASP A 294 -17.63 -20.43 3.39
N GLN A 295 -17.63 -19.75 4.55
CA GLN A 295 -17.11 -18.38 4.68
C GLN A 295 -15.60 -18.36 4.44
N VAL A 296 -14.88 -19.31 5.04
CA VAL A 296 -13.44 -19.49 4.83
C VAL A 296 -13.13 -19.79 3.37
N LYS A 297 -13.86 -20.72 2.74
CA LYS A 297 -13.69 -21.04 1.31
C LYS A 297 -13.92 -19.83 0.41
N ARG A 298 -14.88 -18.95 0.73
CA ARG A 298 -15.10 -17.69 0.00
C ARG A 298 -13.90 -16.75 0.14
N ALA A 299 -13.39 -16.55 1.35
CA ALA A 299 -12.19 -15.75 1.58
C ALA A 299 -10.96 -16.30 0.82
N PHE A 300 -10.73 -17.61 0.88
CA PHE A 300 -9.60 -18.24 0.17
C PHE A 300 -9.70 -18.07 -1.35
N ARG A 301 -10.92 -18.17 -1.91
CA ARG A 301 -11.16 -17.93 -3.34
C ARG A 301 -10.87 -16.48 -3.73
N ASP A 302 -11.27 -15.53 -2.89
CA ASP A 302 -10.96 -14.10 -3.07
C ASP A 302 -9.45 -13.83 -3.04
N PHE A 303 -8.75 -14.36 -2.05
CA PHE A 303 -7.29 -14.24 -1.94
C PHE A 303 -6.58 -14.86 -3.13
N GLN A 304 -6.97 -16.07 -3.55
CA GLN A 304 -6.41 -16.72 -4.72
C GLN A 304 -6.61 -15.89 -5.99
N SER A 305 -7.79 -15.29 -6.18
CA SER A 305 -8.08 -14.44 -7.33
C SER A 305 -7.23 -13.17 -7.32
N LYS A 306 -7.16 -12.46 -6.19
CA LYS A 306 -6.34 -11.25 -6.01
C LYS A 306 -4.87 -11.56 -6.24
N HIS A 307 -4.35 -12.57 -5.56
CA HIS A 307 -2.97 -13.03 -5.72
C HIS A 307 -2.65 -13.37 -7.18
N ALA A 308 -3.42 -14.24 -7.83
CA ALA A 308 -3.13 -14.63 -9.22
C ALA A 308 -3.19 -13.43 -10.18
N SER A 309 -4.19 -12.55 -10.04
CA SER A 309 -4.34 -11.39 -10.94
C SER A 309 -3.25 -10.32 -10.78
N THR A 310 -2.53 -10.32 -9.66
CA THR A 310 -1.49 -9.35 -9.31
C THR A 310 -0.08 -9.95 -9.29
N GLU A 311 0.11 -11.18 -9.77
CA GLU A 311 1.44 -11.82 -9.78
C GLU A 311 2.51 -10.97 -10.46
N HIS A 312 2.16 -10.36 -11.59
CA HIS A 312 3.07 -9.53 -12.39
C HIS A 312 3.66 -8.31 -11.65
N ILE A 313 3.04 -7.85 -10.54
CA ILE A 313 3.57 -6.73 -9.75
C ILE A 313 4.55 -7.15 -8.66
N ARG A 314 4.60 -8.44 -8.30
CA ARG A 314 5.53 -9.01 -7.30
C ARG A 314 6.83 -9.55 -7.86
N VAL A 315 6.95 -9.60 -9.19
CA VAL A 315 8.12 -10.16 -9.87
C VAL A 315 8.87 -9.11 -10.68
N LEU A 316 10.18 -9.29 -10.80
CA LEU A 316 10.99 -8.53 -11.74
C LEU A 316 10.49 -8.75 -13.18
N PRO A 317 10.70 -7.78 -14.09
CA PRO A 317 10.41 -7.98 -15.50
C PRO A 317 11.10 -9.25 -16.02
N ALA A 318 10.34 -10.12 -16.69
CA ALA A 318 10.89 -11.32 -17.29
C ALA A 318 11.96 -10.94 -18.35
N SER A 319 13.13 -11.55 -18.26
CA SER A 319 14.25 -11.34 -19.20
C SER A 319 14.77 -12.69 -19.70
N ILE A 320 15.37 -12.70 -20.88
CA ILE A 320 16.06 -13.88 -21.41
C ILE A 320 17.48 -13.87 -20.85
N GLU A 321 17.84 -14.91 -20.11
CA GLU A 321 19.22 -15.12 -19.69
C GLU A 321 19.99 -15.92 -20.74
N ARG A 322 21.22 -15.48 -21.01
CA ARG A 322 22.15 -16.19 -21.88
C ARG A 322 23.37 -16.57 -21.06
N ASP A 323 23.68 -17.86 -21.07
CA ASP A 323 24.94 -18.36 -20.51
C ASP A 323 26.10 -17.98 -21.44
N TRP A 324 26.85 -16.94 -21.03
CA TRP A 324 28.02 -16.46 -21.76
C TRP A 324 29.25 -17.35 -21.57
N THR A 325 29.25 -18.27 -20.59
CA THR A 325 30.39 -19.16 -20.35
C THR A 325 30.65 -20.12 -21.53
N GLN A 326 29.62 -20.38 -22.34
CA GLN A 326 29.69 -21.25 -23.53
C GLN A 326 30.48 -20.66 -24.70
N PHE A 327 30.87 -19.38 -24.65
CA PHE A 327 31.65 -18.71 -25.70
C PHE A 327 33.14 -18.59 -25.38
N VAL A 328 33.55 -18.87 -24.13
CA VAL A 328 34.95 -18.76 -23.70
C VAL A 328 35.84 -19.82 -24.36
N ASN A 329 35.26 -20.95 -24.82
CA ASN A 329 36.00 -22.06 -25.42
C ASN A 329 35.85 -22.20 -26.95
N LYS A 330 35.22 -21.24 -27.64
CA LYS A 330 35.17 -21.27 -29.11
C LYS A 330 36.37 -20.50 -29.65
N LYS A 331 37.29 -21.22 -30.32
CA LYS A 331 38.41 -20.63 -31.07
C LYS A 331 37.89 -19.48 -31.95
N PRO A 332 38.60 -18.34 -32.01
CA PRO A 332 38.23 -17.26 -32.93
C PRO A 332 38.18 -17.81 -34.35
N PHE A 333 37.12 -17.43 -35.08
CA PHE A 333 36.89 -17.77 -36.48
C PHE A 333 38.02 -17.27 -37.39
#